data_AF-A0A7C1PT56-F1
#
_entry.id   AF-A0A7C1PT56-F1
#
_cell.length_a   1.000
_cell.length_b   1.000
_cell.length_c   1.000
_cell.angle_alpha   90.00
_cell.angle_beta   90.00
_cell.angle_gamma   90.00
#
_symmetry.space_group_name_H-M   'P 1'
#
loop_
_entity.id
_entity.type
_entity.pdbx_description
1 polymer ?
#
loop_
_entity_poly.entity_id
_entity_poly.type
_entity_poly.pdbx_seq_one_letter_code
_entity_poly.pdbx_strand_id
1 'polypeptide(L)'
;MNWRITVYYRFVLLLATVFVFSCAQSLQAVPAAPNEGVIEGRVEGYCLVLSSSLNISPEQVIHVLHIRVSATEDLPGKMNFTREKAGELINVHLKERPAEDLLGLKVRANVIYLGDERGGLFWLNNIMIEKEDKP
;
A
#
# COMPACT_ATOMS: atom_id res chain seq x y z
N MET A 1 21.61 -8.58 59.92
CA MET A 1 20.51 -8.50 58.95
C MET A 1 20.99 -7.68 57.76
N ASN A 2 21.08 -8.30 56.58
CA ASN A 2 22.07 -7.99 55.55
C ASN A 2 21.66 -6.80 54.65
N TRP A 3 21.98 -5.58 55.08
CA TRP A 3 21.78 -4.32 54.33
C TRP A 3 22.23 -4.40 52.85
N ARG A 4 23.33 -5.13 52.58
CA ARG A 4 23.85 -5.36 51.22
C ARG A 4 22.87 -6.09 50.29
N ILE A 5 22.07 -7.01 50.82
CA ILE A 5 21.09 -7.78 50.04
C ILE A 5 19.91 -6.87 49.65
N THR A 6 19.43 -6.05 50.58
CA THR A 6 18.33 -5.11 50.34
C THR A 6 18.66 -4.06 49.28
N VAL A 7 19.90 -3.57 49.25
CA VAL A 7 20.37 -2.63 48.22
C VAL A 7 20.43 -3.30 46.85
N TYR A 8 20.88 -4.56 46.78
CA TYR A 8 20.97 -5.32 45.53
C TYR A 8 19.59 -5.57 44.91
N TYR A 9 18.59 -5.96 45.72
CA TYR A 9 17.21 -6.16 45.26
C TYR A 9 16.60 -4.86 44.72
N ARG A 10 16.83 -3.72 45.38
CA ARG A 10 16.34 -2.42 44.91
C ARG A 10 16.98 -2.00 43.59
N PHE A 11 18.25 -2.29 43.41
CA PHE A 11 18.97 -1.96 42.16
C PHE A 11 18.51 -2.84 40.99
N VAL A 12 18.29 -4.14 41.22
CA VAL A 12 17.75 -5.06 40.21
C VAL A 12 16.31 -4.70 39.83
N LEU A 13 15.47 -4.32 40.79
CA LEU A 13 14.11 -3.83 40.53
C LEU A 13 14.11 -2.57 39.66
N LEU A 14 15.06 -1.65 39.91
CA LEU A 14 15.18 -0.41 39.15
C LEU A 14 15.69 -0.65 37.71
N LEU A 15 16.59 -1.61 37.52
CA LEU A 15 17.02 -2.03 36.17
C LEU A 15 15.89 -2.71 35.40
N ALA A 16 15.09 -3.56 36.05
CA ALA A 16 13.95 -4.23 35.42
C ALA A 16 12.87 -3.23 34.97
N THR A 17 12.58 -2.20 35.77
CA THR A 17 11.58 -1.18 35.39
C THR A 17 12.04 -0.32 34.20
N VAL A 18 13.32 0.05 34.14
CA VAL A 18 13.89 0.81 33.00
C VAL A 18 13.86 0.01 31.70
N PHE A 19 14.11 -1.30 31.77
CA PHE A 19 14.07 -2.19 30.62
C PHE A 19 12.65 -2.34 30.05
N VAL A 20 11.63 -2.50 30.90
CA VAL A 20 10.23 -2.59 30.48
C VAL A 20 9.73 -1.27 29.87
N PHE A 21 10.15 -0.13 30.43
CA PHE A 21 9.77 1.19 29.89
C PHE A 21 10.34 1.46 28.49
N SER A 22 11.55 0.97 28.21
CA SER A 22 12.20 1.18 26.90
C SER A 22 11.58 0.32 25.79
N CYS A 23 11.04 -0.86 26.11
CA CYS A 23 10.33 -1.70 25.13
C CYS A 23 8.93 -1.18 24.77
N ALA A 24 8.29 -0.38 25.62
CA ALA A 24 6.93 0.09 25.39
C ALA A 24 6.82 1.21 24.33
N GLN A 25 7.94 1.82 23.92
CA GLN A 25 7.95 3.00 23.04
C GLN A 25 7.98 2.69 21.54
N SER A 26 8.05 1.42 21.11
CA SER A 26 8.25 1.08 19.69
C SER A 26 6.98 0.72 18.89
N LEU A 27 5.78 1.09 19.34
CA LEU A 27 4.51 0.72 18.67
C LEU A 27 3.60 1.90 18.34
N GLN A 28 4.16 3.08 18.10
CA GLN A 28 3.38 4.13 17.43
C GLN A 28 3.32 3.83 15.94
N ALA A 29 2.25 3.17 15.52
CA ALA A 29 1.88 3.09 14.10
C ALA A 29 1.66 4.53 13.61
N VAL A 30 2.60 5.04 12.81
CA VAL A 30 2.46 6.34 12.15
C VAL A 30 1.26 6.24 11.22
N PRO A 31 0.28 7.15 11.30
CA PRO A 31 -0.84 7.15 10.37
C PRO A 31 -0.27 7.30 8.96
N ALA A 32 -0.53 6.32 8.09
CA ALA A 32 -0.14 6.38 6.69
C ALA A 32 -0.74 7.66 6.09
N ALA A 33 0.12 8.55 5.58
CA ALA A 33 -0.35 9.71 4.84
C ALA A 33 -1.21 9.24 3.65
N PRO A 34 -2.25 9.99 3.27
CA PRO A 34 -3.08 9.61 2.12
C PRO A 34 -2.24 9.65 0.84
N ASN A 35 -2.00 8.45 0.29
CA ASN A 35 -1.15 8.22 -0.87
C ASN A 35 -2.01 7.82 -2.07
N GLU A 36 -2.59 8.80 -2.75
CA GLU A 36 -3.41 8.56 -3.93
C GLU A 36 -2.89 9.34 -5.13
N GLY A 37 -2.98 8.72 -6.30
CA GLY A 37 -2.66 9.31 -7.58
C GLY A 37 -3.69 8.91 -8.62
N VAL A 38 -3.83 9.74 -9.65
CA VAL A 38 -4.64 9.38 -10.82
C VAL A 38 -3.69 8.98 -11.93
N ILE A 39 -4.01 7.87 -12.61
CA ILE A 39 -3.32 7.42 -13.80
C ILE A 39 -4.30 7.39 -14.95
N GLU A 40 -3.84 7.78 -16.11
CA GLU A 40 -4.48 7.52 -17.40
C GLU A 40 -3.66 6.48 -18.12
N GLY A 41 -4.31 5.53 -18.77
CA GLY A 41 -3.59 4.48 -19.46
C GLY A 41 -4.47 3.48 -20.17
N ARG A 42 -3.83 2.54 -20.85
CA ARG A 42 -4.51 1.44 -21.54
C ARG A 42 -4.34 0.15 -20.75
N VAL A 43 -5.43 -0.59 -20.55
CA VAL A 43 -5.36 -1.92 -19.95
C VAL A 43 -4.80 -2.90 -20.98
N GLU A 44 -3.61 -3.43 -20.73
CA GLU A 44 -2.93 -4.37 -21.63
C GLU A 44 -3.09 -5.83 -21.19
N GLY A 45 -3.47 -6.07 -19.93
CA GLY A 45 -3.58 -7.41 -19.40
C GLY A 45 -4.38 -7.49 -18.11
N TYR A 46 -4.76 -8.71 -17.78
CA TYR A 46 -5.48 -9.04 -16.57
C TYR A 46 -5.08 -10.43 -16.09
N CYS A 47 -4.83 -10.57 -14.79
CA CYS A 47 -4.56 -11.87 -14.17
C CYS A 47 -5.17 -11.98 -12.77
N LEU A 48 -5.19 -13.20 -12.26
CA LEU A 48 -5.60 -13.52 -10.89
C LEU A 48 -4.37 -14.00 -10.14
N VAL A 49 -4.17 -13.47 -8.93
CA VAL A 49 -3.08 -13.89 -8.04
C VAL A 49 -3.66 -14.25 -6.68
N LEU A 50 -3.07 -15.24 -6.02
CA LEU A 50 -3.41 -15.55 -4.63
C LEU A 50 -2.76 -14.51 -3.72
N SER A 51 -3.50 -14.00 -2.74
CA SER A 51 -3.02 -12.97 -1.81
C SER A 51 -1.77 -13.41 -1.04
N SER A 52 -1.60 -14.71 -0.82
CA SER A 52 -0.40 -15.31 -0.21
C SER A 52 0.88 -15.04 -1.01
N SER A 53 0.82 -14.97 -2.34
CA SER A 53 1.96 -14.59 -3.19
C SER A 53 2.40 -13.13 -3.02
N LEU A 54 1.50 -12.30 -2.49
CA LEU A 54 1.72 -10.89 -2.18
C LEU A 54 1.94 -10.65 -0.68
N ASN A 55 2.05 -11.71 0.13
CA ASN A 55 2.11 -11.64 1.60
C ASN A 55 0.91 -10.93 2.25
N ILE A 56 -0.28 -11.03 1.64
CA ILE A 56 -1.52 -10.42 2.13
C ILE A 56 -2.39 -11.49 2.83
N SER A 57 -2.84 -11.16 4.03
CA SER A 57 -3.82 -11.95 4.82
C SER A 57 -5.13 -11.17 4.99
N PRO A 58 -6.30 -11.84 5.06
CA PRO A 58 -6.52 -13.29 4.90
C PRO A 58 -6.34 -13.77 3.45
N GLU A 59 -6.27 -15.09 3.28
CA GLU A 59 -6.16 -15.72 1.97
C GLU A 59 -7.39 -15.41 1.10
N GLN A 60 -7.14 -14.86 -0.08
CA GLN A 60 -8.17 -14.50 -1.05
C GLN A 60 -7.58 -14.41 -2.46
N VAL A 61 -8.44 -14.40 -3.47
CA VAL A 61 -8.03 -14.09 -4.85
C VAL A 61 -7.97 -12.58 -5.00
N ILE A 62 -6.87 -12.08 -5.58
CA ILE A 62 -6.67 -10.69 -5.95
C ILE A 62 -6.67 -10.59 -7.47
N HIS A 63 -7.42 -9.64 -7.98
CA HIS A 63 -7.48 -9.30 -9.39
C HIS A 63 -6.38 -8.29 -9.69
N VAL A 64 -5.66 -8.46 -10.80
CA VAL A 64 -4.57 -7.55 -11.18
C VAL A 64 -4.79 -7.08 -12.61
N LEU A 65 -4.87 -5.76 -12.79
CA LEU A 65 -4.87 -5.10 -14.10
C LEU A 65 -3.44 -4.65 -14.42
N HIS A 66 -2.98 -4.96 -15.63
CA HIS A 66 -1.73 -4.43 -16.16
C HIS A 66 -2.07 -3.19 -17.00
N ILE A 67 -1.72 -2.01 -16.49
CA ILE A 67 -2.08 -0.73 -17.12
C ILE A 67 -0.81 -0.06 -17.63
N ARG A 68 -0.76 0.18 -18.94
CA ARG A 68 0.25 1.01 -19.57
C ARG A 68 -0.10 2.46 -19.34
N VAL A 69 0.64 3.11 -18.46
CA VAL A 69 0.36 4.48 -18.05
C VAL A 69 0.79 5.43 -19.15
N SER A 70 -0.13 6.26 -19.63
CA SER A 70 0.15 7.36 -20.56
C SER A 70 0.42 8.67 -19.82
N ALA A 71 -0.33 8.94 -18.76
CA ALA A 71 -0.20 10.16 -17.98
C ALA A 71 -0.53 9.90 -16.50
N THR A 72 -0.06 10.79 -15.64
CA THR A 72 -0.38 10.76 -14.21
C THR A 72 -0.73 12.15 -13.73
N GLU A 73 -1.63 12.22 -12.75
CA GLU A 73 -2.07 13.48 -12.16
C GLU A 73 -2.01 13.41 -10.64
N ASP A 74 -1.69 14.56 -10.05
CA ASP A 74 -1.66 14.74 -8.60
C ASP A 74 -3.05 15.07 -8.07
N LEU A 75 -3.39 14.46 -6.93
CA LEU A 75 -4.55 14.86 -6.15
C LEU A 75 -4.14 15.90 -5.09
N PRO A 76 -4.85 17.04 -4.97
CA PRO A 76 -4.51 18.08 -4.00
C PRO A 76 -4.38 17.52 -2.58
N GLY A 77 -3.23 17.77 -1.94
CA GLY A 77 -2.96 17.36 -0.56
C GLY A 77 -2.65 15.87 -0.38
N LYS A 78 -2.45 15.09 -1.46
CA LYS A 78 -2.07 13.67 -1.39
C LYS A 78 -0.70 13.43 -2.02
N MET A 79 0.03 12.46 -1.49
CA MET A 79 1.31 12.06 -2.07
C MET A 79 1.05 11.12 -3.24
N ASN A 80 1.61 11.46 -4.41
CA ASN A 80 1.41 10.69 -5.62
C ASN A 80 2.66 9.86 -5.96
N PHE A 81 2.57 8.55 -5.74
CA PHE A 81 3.61 7.57 -6.08
C PHE A 81 3.59 7.12 -7.55
N THR A 82 2.62 7.59 -8.34
CA THR A 82 2.55 7.27 -9.77
C THR A 82 3.28 8.29 -10.65
N ARG A 83 3.74 9.43 -10.12
CA ARG A 83 4.37 10.52 -10.91
C ARG A 83 5.44 10.06 -11.90
N GLU A 84 6.27 9.10 -11.49
CA GLU A 84 7.39 8.58 -12.30
C GLU A 84 6.99 7.36 -13.15
N LYS A 85 5.71 6.97 -13.14
CA LYS A 85 5.20 5.76 -13.81
C LYS A 85 4.68 6.02 -15.21
N ALA A 86 4.70 7.26 -15.70
CA ALA A 86 4.33 7.56 -17.08
C ALA A 86 5.22 6.80 -18.08
N GLY A 87 4.60 6.09 -19.02
CA GLY A 87 5.26 5.19 -19.97
C GLY A 87 5.48 3.75 -19.47
N GLU A 88 5.33 3.49 -18.17
CA GLU A 88 5.54 2.16 -17.59
C GLU A 88 4.27 1.29 -17.64
N LEU A 89 4.47 -0.03 -17.59
CA LEU A 89 3.41 -0.98 -17.27
C LEU A 89 3.37 -1.14 -15.76
N ILE A 90 2.24 -0.83 -15.13
CA ILE A 90 2.08 -1.04 -13.70
C ILE A 90 0.98 -2.05 -13.39
N ASN A 91 1.12 -2.72 -12.26
CA ASN A 91 0.14 -3.67 -11.74
C ASN A 91 -0.78 -2.96 -10.75
N VAL A 92 -2.07 -2.88 -11.08
CA VAL A 92 -3.11 -2.30 -10.24
C VAL A 92 -3.98 -3.41 -9.69
N HIS A 93 -4.08 -3.49 -8.37
CA HIS A 93 -4.72 -4.59 -7.64
C HIS A 93 -6.15 -4.24 -7.25
N LEU A 94 -7.05 -5.21 -7.33
CA LEU A 94 -8.46 -5.10 -6.98
C LEU A 94 -8.86 -6.32 -6.16
N LYS A 95 -9.72 -6.11 -5.17
CA LYS A 95 -10.31 -7.21 -4.40
C LYS A 95 -11.48 -7.87 -5.11
N GLU A 96 -12.14 -7.13 -6.00
CA GLU A 96 -13.32 -7.57 -6.72
C GLU A 96 -13.07 -7.48 -8.22
N ARG A 97 -13.78 -8.34 -8.96
CA ARG A 97 -13.75 -8.31 -10.41
C ARG A 97 -14.37 -6.99 -10.92
N PRO A 98 -13.74 -6.28 -11.86
CA PRO A 98 -14.38 -5.13 -12.50
C PRO A 98 -15.67 -5.55 -13.21
N ALA A 99 -16.69 -4.69 -13.16
CA ALA A 99 -18.02 -4.99 -13.71
C ALA A 99 -18.03 -5.15 -15.23
N GLU A 100 -17.08 -4.50 -15.92
CA GLU A 100 -16.94 -4.52 -17.37
C GLU A 100 -15.60 -5.17 -17.77
N ASP A 101 -15.54 -5.69 -19.00
CA ASP A 101 -14.27 -6.15 -19.57
C ASP A 101 -13.45 -4.93 -19.98
N LEU A 102 -12.41 -4.65 -19.19
CA LEU A 102 -11.57 -3.47 -19.37
C LEU A 102 -10.43 -3.70 -20.37
N LEU A 103 -10.22 -4.94 -20.82
CA LEU A 103 -9.05 -5.29 -21.63
C LEU A 103 -9.02 -4.49 -22.94
N GLY A 104 -7.89 -3.81 -23.20
CA GLY A 104 -7.68 -3.00 -24.38
C GLY A 104 -8.31 -1.61 -24.34
N LEU A 105 -9.07 -1.25 -23.31
CA LEU A 105 -9.71 0.05 -23.15
C LEU A 105 -8.73 1.08 -22.56
N LYS A 106 -8.97 2.36 -22.89
CA LYS A 106 -8.39 3.49 -22.16
C LYS A 106 -9.19 3.73 -20.90
N VAL A 107 -8.48 3.94 -19.80
CA VAL A 107 -9.06 4.12 -18.49
C VAL A 107 -8.35 5.24 -17.75
N ARG A 108 -9.12 5.96 -16.94
CA ARG A 108 -8.63 6.86 -15.90
C ARG A 108 -8.90 6.21 -14.56
N ALA A 109 -7.84 5.84 -13.85
CA ALA A 109 -7.91 5.11 -12.59
C ALA A 109 -7.35 5.94 -11.43
N ASN A 110 -8.11 6.06 -10.35
CA ASN A 110 -7.59 6.52 -9.06
C ASN A 110 -7.00 5.31 -8.34
N VAL A 111 -5.71 5.39 -8.02
CA VAL A 111 -4.97 4.33 -7.35
C VAL A 111 -4.40 4.80 -6.02
N ILE A 112 -4.44 3.92 -5.03
CA ILE A 112 -3.87 4.11 -3.71
C ILE A 112 -2.60 3.28 -3.62
N TYR A 113 -1.49 3.87 -3.18
CA TYR A 113 -0.29 3.11 -2.88
C TYR A 113 -0.31 2.65 -1.43
N LEU A 114 -0.42 1.32 -1.22
CA LEU A 114 -0.36 0.69 0.09
C LEU A 114 0.94 -0.08 0.24
N GLY A 115 1.79 0.39 1.15
CA GLY A 115 3.07 -0.24 1.48
C GLY A 115 3.97 0.70 2.27
N ASP A 116 5.18 0.24 2.54
CA ASP A 116 6.23 1.02 3.20
C ASP A 116 7.44 1.22 2.26
N GLU A 117 8.51 1.79 2.80
CA GLU A 117 9.78 2.04 2.13
C GLU A 117 10.52 0.77 1.66
N ARG A 118 10.04 -0.41 2.04
CA ARG A 118 10.58 -1.72 1.60
C ARG A 118 9.77 -2.34 0.47
N GLY A 119 8.65 -1.71 0.09
CA GLY A 119 7.82 -2.10 -1.05
C GLY A 119 6.33 -1.89 -0.80
N GLY A 120 5.59 -1.63 -1.88
CA GLY A 120 4.15 -1.42 -1.83
C GLY A 120 3.45 -1.74 -3.14
N LEU A 121 2.13 -1.79 -3.07
CA LEU A 121 1.25 -2.19 -4.17
C LEU A 121 0.28 -1.05 -4.49
N PHE A 122 0.00 -0.87 -5.77
CA PHE A 122 -1.08 0.02 -6.22
C PHE A 122 -2.41 -0.71 -6.15
N TRP A 123 -3.37 -0.13 -5.45
CA TRP A 123 -4.73 -0.63 -5.30
C TRP A 123 -5.71 0.29 -5.99
N LEU A 124 -6.67 -0.28 -6.71
CA LEU A 124 -7.70 0.51 -7.34
C LEU A 124 -8.67 1.06 -6.30
N ASN A 125 -8.89 2.37 -6.34
CA ASN A 125 -9.97 3.03 -5.62
C ASN A 125 -11.18 3.23 -6.52
N ASN A 126 -10.95 3.76 -7.72
CA ASN A 126 -12.00 4.01 -8.71
C ASN A 126 -11.44 3.92 -10.12
N ILE A 127 -12.26 3.52 -11.09
CA ILE A 127 -11.89 3.45 -12.50
C ILE A 127 -13.02 4.00 -13.37
N MET A 128 -12.65 4.81 -14.36
CA MET A 128 -13.55 5.31 -15.38
C MET A 128 -13.00 4.92 -16.74
N ILE A 129 -13.88 4.43 -17.62
CA ILE A 129 -13.51 4.13 -19.00
C ILE A 129 -13.59 5.44 -19.79
N GLU A 130 -12.50 5.78 -20.46
CA GLU A 130 -12.51 6.87 -21.42
C GLU A 130 -13.03 6.32 -22.74
N LYS A 131 -14.23 6.76 -23.14
CA LYS A 131 -14.74 6.45 -24.47
C LYS A 131 -13.82 7.15 -25.47
N GLU A 132 -13.18 6.38 -26.35
CA GLU A 132 -12.60 6.96 -27.55
C GLU A 132 -13.73 7.57 -28.37
N ASP A 133 -13.70 8.90 -28.53
CA ASP A 133 -14.46 9.57 -29.59
C ASP A 133 -13.99 8.95 -30.90
N LYS A 134 -14.83 8.07 -31.44
CA LYS A 134 -14.61 7.46 -32.74
C LYS A 134 -14.66 8.58 -33.78
N PRO A 135 -13.61 8.77 -34.61
CA PRO A 135 -13.65 9.73 -35.71
C PRO A 135 -14.72 9.36 -36.74
#